data_AF-A0A067S4M4-F1
#
_entry.id   AF-A0A067S4M4-F1
#
_cell.length_a   1.000
_cell.length_b   1.000
_cell.length_c   1.000
_cell.angle_alpha   90.00
_cell.angle_beta   90.00
_cell.angle_gamma   90.00
#
_symmetry.space_group_name_H-M   'P 1'
#
loop_
_entity.id
_entity.type
_entity.pdbx_description
1 polymer ?
#
loop_
_entity_poly.entity_id
_entity_poly.type
_entity_poly.pdbx_seq_one_letter_code
_entity_poly.pdbx_strand_id
1 'polypeptide(L)'
;EEDPIEMWKLLEQAHLSKKPGAQFNAYDDLFSIRKQDDESLVNLGVRIEKAMQNIQNLRPTDFKIETLDHELQCMALIRALPEDYRHLASTLLLMDKMDKTVIMQAFRSEELHRQRQAENVN
;
A
#
# COMPACT_ATOMS: atom_id res chain seq x y z
N GLU A 1 -24.16 -30.34 13.88
CA GLU A 1 -22.69 -30.33 14.01
C GLU A 1 -22.17 -29.17 13.20
N GLU A 2 -21.40 -28.28 13.82
CA GLU A 2 -20.76 -27.16 13.13
C GLU A 2 -19.52 -27.68 12.39
N ASP A 3 -19.48 -27.47 11.08
CA ASP A 3 -18.37 -27.90 10.23
C ASP A 3 -17.10 -27.10 10.61
N PRO A 4 -16.04 -27.76 11.13
CA PRO A 4 -14.80 -27.08 11.51
C PRO A 4 -14.13 -26.34 10.34
N ILE A 5 -14.39 -26.76 9.10
CA ILE A 5 -13.86 -26.12 7.89
C ILE A 5 -14.60 -24.81 7.60
N GLU A 6 -15.91 -24.77 7.80
CA GLU A 6 -16.71 -23.54 7.69
C GLU A 6 -16.32 -22.51 8.75
N MET A 7 -16.10 -22.95 10.00
CA MET A 7 -15.60 -22.06 11.05
C MET A 7 -14.22 -21.50 10.74
N TRP A 8 -13.30 -22.33 10.23
CA TRP A 8 -11.97 -21.86 9.82
C TRP A 8 -12.03 -20.88 8.66
N LYS A 9 -12.90 -21.11 7.66
CA LYS A 9 -13.12 -20.14 6.57
C LYS A 9 -13.71 -18.82 7.07
N LEU A 10 -14.65 -18.86 8.01
CA LEU A 10 -15.23 -17.65 8.63
C LEU A 10 -14.20 -16.89 9.45
N LEU A 11 -13.33 -17.60 10.19
CA LEU A 11 -12.22 -17.01 10.92
C LEU A 11 -11.15 -16.43 9.98
N GLU A 12 -10.85 -17.11 8.88
CA GLU A 12 -9.98 -16.61 7.81
C GLU A 12 -10.59 -15.35 7.20
N GLN A 13 -11.88 -15.33 6.86
CA GLN A 13 -12.57 -14.16 6.32
C GLN A 13 -12.64 -12.98 7.30
N ALA A 14 -12.84 -13.25 8.59
CA ALA A 14 -12.95 -12.23 9.62
C ALA A 14 -11.59 -11.68 10.06
N HIS A 15 -10.54 -12.51 10.08
CA HIS A 15 -9.19 -12.14 10.51
C HIS A 15 -8.32 -11.66 9.35
N LEU A 16 -8.42 -12.32 8.18
CA LEU A 16 -7.94 -11.84 6.88
C LEU A 16 -9.08 -11.18 6.14
N SER A 17 -9.77 -10.24 6.78
CA SER A 17 -10.39 -9.17 6.01
C SER A 17 -9.23 -8.45 5.31
N LYS A 18 -8.83 -9.00 4.16
CA LYS A 18 -7.90 -8.44 3.17
C LYS A 18 -8.57 -7.19 2.66
N LYS A 19 -8.70 -6.17 3.53
CA LYS A 19 -9.06 -4.82 3.15
C LYS A 19 -8.01 -4.45 2.13
N PRO A 20 -8.35 -4.17 0.88
CA PRO A 20 -7.32 -3.98 -0.13
C PRO A 20 -6.36 -2.79 0.18
N GLY A 21 -6.68 -1.92 1.15
CA GLY A 21 -5.70 -1.01 1.80
C GLY A 21 -4.58 -1.67 2.64
N ALA A 22 -4.73 -2.91 3.10
CA ALA A 22 -3.72 -3.65 3.87
C ALA A 22 -2.50 -4.06 3.01
N GLN A 23 -2.72 -4.27 1.70
CA GLN A 23 -1.62 -4.55 0.77
C GLN A 23 -0.73 -3.33 0.59
N PHE A 24 -1.31 -2.13 0.50
CA PHE A 24 -0.56 -0.88 0.43
C PHE A 24 0.31 -0.68 1.67
N ASN A 25 -0.28 -0.81 2.87
CA ASN A 25 0.46 -0.68 4.11
C ASN A 25 1.63 -1.68 4.18
N ALA A 26 1.45 -2.90 3.69
CA ALA A 26 2.52 -3.89 3.66
C ALA A 26 3.67 -3.51 2.70
N TYR A 27 3.37 -2.94 1.53
CA TYR A 27 4.41 -2.40 0.64
C TYR A 27 5.07 -1.15 1.21
N ASP A 28 4.31 -0.23 1.81
CA ASP A 28 4.87 0.95 2.44
C ASP A 28 5.76 0.60 3.63
N ASP A 29 5.33 -0.34 4.48
CA ASP A 29 6.13 -0.91 5.56
C ASP A 29 7.45 -1.46 5.02
N LEU A 30 7.41 -2.29 3.96
CA LEU A 30 8.61 -2.84 3.32
C LEU A 30 9.57 -1.74 2.86
N PHE A 31 9.08 -0.74 2.13
CA PHE A 31 9.93 0.33 1.58
C PHE A 31 10.33 1.39 2.62
N SER A 32 9.66 1.43 3.76
CA SER A 32 9.98 2.29 4.90
C SER A 32 10.99 1.67 5.86
N ILE A 33 11.32 0.37 5.72
CA ILE A 33 12.38 -0.27 6.52
C ILE A 33 13.70 0.49 6.33
N ARG A 34 14.28 0.90 7.45
CA ARG A 34 15.63 1.43 7.57
C ARG A 34 16.35 0.67 8.69
N LYS A 35 17.68 0.56 8.55
CA LYS A 35 18.55 -0.02 9.58
C LYS A 35 18.41 0.81 10.86
N GLN A 36 18.17 0.15 11.99
CA GLN A 36 18.19 0.78 13.31
C GLN A 36 19.61 0.81 13.88
N ASP A 37 19.88 1.70 14.85
CA ASP A 37 21.23 1.90 15.41
C ASP A 37 21.76 0.65 16.12
N ASP A 38 20.89 -0.06 16.84
CA ASP A 38 21.16 -1.28 17.62
C ASP A 38 20.96 -2.58 16.84
N GLU A 39 20.68 -2.49 15.54
CA GLU A 39 20.36 -3.63 14.69
C GLU A 39 21.58 -4.13 13.90
N SER A 40 21.75 -5.46 13.83
CA SER A 40 22.73 -6.10 12.93
C SER A 40 22.21 -6.17 11.49
N LEU A 41 23.11 -6.22 10.50
CA LEU A 41 22.71 -6.36 9.09
C LEU A 41 21.92 -7.65 8.82
N VAL A 42 22.18 -8.71 9.59
CA VAL A 42 21.42 -9.97 9.50
C VAL A 42 19.98 -9.78 9.98
N ASN A 43 19.79 -9.10 11.11
CA ASN A 43 18.45 -8.82 11.65
C ASN A 43 17.64 -7.91 10.71
N LEU A 44 18.30 -6.94 10.07
CA LEU A 44 17.69 -6.12 9.03
C LEU A 44 17.20 -6.99 7.85
N GLY A 45 18.02 -7.93 7.38
CA GLY A 45 17.64 -8.87 6.34
C GLY A 45 16.40 -9.69 6.70
N VAL A 46 16.37 -10.25 7.93
CA VAL A 46 15.22 -11.01 8.44
C VAL A 46 13.95 -10.16 8.49
N ARG A 47 14.04 -8.87 8.85
CA ARG A 47 12.87 -7.96 8.83
C ARG A 47 12.35 -7.71 7.42
N ILE A 48 13.25 -7.54 6.45
CA ILE A 48 12.87 -7.36 5.03
C ILE A 48 12.19 -8.63 4.52
N GLU A 49 12.76 -9.81 4.80
CA GLU A 49 12.15 -11.10 4.43
C GLU A 49 10.76 -11.26 5.05
N LYS A 50 10.61 -10.94 6.34
CA LYS A 50 9.33 -11.01 7.03
C LYS A 50 8.30 -10.04 6.43
N ALA A 51 8.69 -8.84 6.07
CA ALA A 51 7.82 -7.87 5.40
C ALA A 51 7.38 -8.38 4.02
N MET A 52 8.29 -8.95 3.23
CA MET A 52 7.96 -9.56 1.94
C MET A 52 7.02 -10.77 2.10
N GLN A 53 7.24 -11.62 3.10
CA GLN A 53 6.34 -12.74 3.39
C GLN A 53 4.95 -12.26 3.75
N ASN A 54 4.83 -11.17 4.51
CA ASN A 54 3.54 -10.57 4.82
C ASN A 54 2.81 -10.11 3.55
N ILE A 55 3.50 -9.42 2.63
CA ILE A 55 2.93 -9.05 1.33
C ILE A 55 2.45 -10.28 0.58
N GLN A 56 3.25 -11.34 0.53
CA GLN A 56 2.88 -12.59 -0.15
C GLN A 56 1.63 -13.24 0.46
N ASN A 57 1.50 -13.25 1.79
CA ASN A 57 0.34 -13.79 2.49
C ASN A 57 -0.95 -12.99 2.22
N LEU A 58 -0.82 -11.69 1.94
CA LEU A 58 -1.94 -10.81 1.60
C LEU A 58 -2.41 -10.96 0.15
N ARG A 59 -1.64 -11.63 -0.73
CA ARG A 59 -2.03 -11.81 -2.13
C ARG A 59 -3.27 -12.69 -2.27
N PRO A 60 -4.16 -12.43 -3.23
CA PRO A 60 -5.22 -13.35 -3.59
C PRO A 60 -4.65 -14.61 -4.26
N THR A 61 -5.40 -15.70 -4.25
CA THR A 61 -4.95 -17.01 -4.76
C THR A 61 -4.68 -17.01 -6.28
N ASP A 62 -5.30 -16.08 -7.00
CA ASP A 62 -5.17 -15.88 -8.45
C ASP A 62 -4.18 -14.74 -8.82
N PHE A 63 -3.35 -14.31 -7.87
CA PHE A 63 -2.38 -13.23 -8.09
C PHE A 63 -1.42 -13.54 -9.23
N LYS A 64 -1.28 -12.59 -10.16
CA LYS A 64 -0.40 -12.71 -11.33
C LYS A 64 0.73 -11.69 -11.28
N ILE A 65 1.76 -11.93 -12.09
CA ILE A 65 2.90 -11.01 -12.20
C ILE A 65 2.46 -9.63 -12.70
N GLU A 66 1.46 -9.56 -13.58
CA GLU A 66 0.92 -8.29 -14.08
C GLU A 66 0.24 -7.49 -12.96
N THR A 67 -0.34 -8.17 -11.96
CA THR A 67 -0.89 -7.52 -10.76
C THR A 67 0.25 -6.91 -9.94
N LEU A 68 1.38 -7.62 -9.80
CA LEU A 68 2.56 -7.08 -9.12
C LEU A 68 3.11 -5.84 -9.83
N ASP A 69 3.26 -5.88 -11.15
CA ASP A 69 3.73 -4.73 -11.94
C ASP A 69 2.83 -3.50 -11.76
N HIS A 70 1.50 -3.73 -11.75
CA HIS A 70 0.52 -2.67 -11.50
C HIS A 70 0.65 -2.11 -10.08
N GLU A 71 0.77 -2.96 -9.07
CA GLU A 71 0.95 -2.55 -7.67
C GLU A 71 2.23 -1.73 -7.50
N LEU A 72 3.35 -2.21 -8.05
CA LEU A 72 4.63 -1.51 -8.00
C LEU A 72 4.58 -0.14 -8.68
N GLN A 73 3.90 -0.03 -9.83
CA GLN A 73 3.71 1.24 -10.50
C GLN A 73 2.91 2.24 -9.64
N CYS A 74 1.85 1.77 -8.98
CA CYS A 74 1.06 2.60 -8.08
C CYS A 74 1.86 3.05 -6.84
N MET A 75 2.63 2.15 -6.23
CA MET A 75 3.55 2.48 -5.13
C MET A 75 4.57 3.55 -5.56
N ALA A 76 5.15 3.40 -6.75
CA ALA A 76 6.13 4.35 -7.27
C ALA A 76 5.52 5.74 -7.50
N LEU A 77 4.29 5.82 -8.03
CA LEU A 77 3.58 7.10 -8.20
C LEU A 77 3.40 7.82 -6.86
N ILE A 78 2.91 7.10 -5.85
CA ILE A 78 2.64 7.66 -4.53
C ILE A 78 3.93 8.09 -3.83
N ARG A 79 4.98 7.24 -3.85
CA ARG A 79 6.27 7.52 -3.18
C ARG A 79 7.11 8.59 -3.89
N ALA A 80 6.79 8.92 -5.14
CA ALA A 80 7.42 10.01 -5.87
C ALA A 80 6.90 11.40 -5.47
N LEU A 81 5.79 11.47 -4.71
CA LEU A 81 5.25 12.72 -4.23
C LEU A 81 6.18 13.35 -3.17
N PRO A 82 6.57 14.62 -3.32
CA PRO A 82 7.35 15.31 -2.30
C PRO A 82 6.49 15.67 -1.09
N GLU A 83 7.15 16.13 -0.03
CA GLU A 83 6.52 16.39 1.27
C GLU A 83 5.35 17.40 1.22
N ASP A 84 5.37 18.34 0.29
CA ASP A 84 4.29 19.30 0.07
C ASP A 84 2.97 18.63 -0.35
N TYR A 85 3.02 17.38 -0.81
CA TYR A 85 1.87 16.55 -1.19
C TYR A 85 1.58 15.46 -0.15
N ARG A 86 2.13 15.55 1.07
CA ARG A 86 1.95 14.53 2.14
C ARG A 86 0.48 14.19 2.40
N HIS A 87 -0.41 15.17 2.34
CA HIS A 87 -1.85 14.97 2.51
C HIS A 87 -2.47 14.13 1.37
N LEU A 88 -2.09 14.42 0.12
CA LEU A 88 -2.51 13.62 -1.03
C LEU A 88 -1.95 12.20 -0.91
N ALA A 89 -0.65 12.06 -0.64
CA ALA A 89 -0.01 10.77 -0.45
C ALA A 89 -0.76 9.95 0.60
N SER A 90 -0.95 10.50 1.81
CA SER A 90 -1.68 9.85 2.92
C SER A 90 -3.10 9.42 2.52
N THR A 91 -3.82 10.27 1.78
CA THR A 91 -5.17 9.95 1.29
C THR A 91 -5.15 8.77 0.33
N LEU A 92 -4.17 8.74 -0.59
CA LEU A 92 -4.00 7.65 -1.55
C LEU A 92 -3.63 6.33 -0.84
N LEU A 93 -2.86 6.36 0.25
CA LEU A 93 -2.54 5.15 1.05
C LEU A 93 -3.76 4.52 1.70
N LEU A 94 -4.74 5.36 2.07
CA LEU A 94 -5.97 4.94 2.73
C LEU A 94 -7.03 4.41 1.74
N MET A 95 -6.79 4.52 0.43
CA MET A 95 -7.74 4.04 -0.57
C MET A 95 -7.77 2.52 -0.61
N ASP A 96 -8.99 1.99 -0.74
CA ASP A 96 -9.19 0.56 -0.64
C ASP A 96 -8.64 -0.17 -1.88
N LYS A 97 -8.63 0.43 -3.08
CA LYS A 97 -8.13 -0.23 -4.29
C LYS A 97 -6.97 0.52 -4.93
N MET A 98 -5.94 -0.25 -5.26
CA MET A 98 -4.79 0.20 -6.02
C MET A 98 -5.17 0.25 -7.50
N ASP A 99 -5.59 1.43 -7.97
CA ASP A 99 -5.94 1.68 -9.37
C ASP A 99 -5.13 2.88 -9.88
N LYS A 100 -4.28 2.64 -10.88
CA LYS A 100 -3.45 3.67 -11.49
C LYS A 100 -4.28 4.84 -12.03
N THR A 101 -5.42 4.56 -12.64
CA THR A 101 -6.31 5.58 -13.22
C THR A 101 -6.82 6.51 -12.13
N VAL A 102 -7.17 5.94 -10.97
CA VAL A 102 -7.63 6.69 -9.81
C VAL A 102 -6.52 7.57 -9.23
N ILE A 103 -5.30 7.05 -9.09
CA ILE A 103 -4.14 7.82 -8.64
C ILE A 103 -3.85 8.98 -9.61
N MET A 104 -3.82 8.69 -10.91
CA MET A 104 -3.56 9.72 -11.93
C MET A 104 -4.67 10.78 -11.97
N GLN A 105 -5.92 10.40 -11.73
CA GLN A 105 -7.01 11.36 -11.62
C GLN A 105 -6.85 12.25 -10.38
N ALA A 106 -6.49 11.67 -9.22
CA ALA A 106 -6.24 12.42 -8.00
C ALA A 106 -5.09 13.43 -8.19
N PHE A 107 -4.02 13.05 -8.90
CA PHE A 107 -2.91 13.94 -9.23
C PHE A 107 -3.39 15.15 -10.04
N ARG A 108 -4.17 14.92 -11.10
CA ARG A 108 -4.74 16.00 -11.91
C ARG A 108 -5.64 16.93 -11.10
N SER A 109 -6.48 16.36 -10.23
CA SER A 109 -7.37 17.15 -9.37
C SER A 109 -6.60 18.02 -8.37
N GLU A 110 -5.55 17.48 -7.75
CA GLU A 110 -4.69 18.23 -6.82
C GLU A 110 -3.94 19.37 -7.54
N GLU A 111 -3.43 19.11 -8.74
CA GLU A 111 -2.72 20.13 -9.54
C GLU A 111 -3.64 21.29 -9.91
N LEU A 112 -4.85 20.99 -10.40
CA LEU A 112 -5.88 22.02 -10.69
C LEU A 112 -6.32 22.79 -9.44
N HIS A 113 -6.36 22.13 -8.28
CA HIS A 113 -6.70 22.79 -7.02
C HIS A 113 -5.60 23.78 -6.62
N ARG A 114 -4.33 23.40 -6.71
CA ARG A 114 -3.19 24.28 -6.41
C ARG A 114 -3.05 25.44 -7.38
N GLN A 115 -3.28 25.22 -8.67
CA GLN A 115 -3.29 26.29 -9.68
C GLN A 115 -4.32 27.36 -9.33
N ARG A 116 -5.57 26.96 -9.01
CA ARG A 116 -6.62 27.90 -8.60
C ARG A 116 -6.29 28.63 -7.29
N GLN A 117 -5.64 27.95 -6.34
CA GLN A 117 -5.19 28.63 -5.11
C GLN A 117 -4.11 29.68 -5.40
N ALA A 118 -3.16 29.38 -6.28
CA ALA A 118 -2.12 30.33 -6.68
C ALA A 118 -2.70 31.54 -7.44
N GLU A 119 -3.70 31.34 -8.29
CA GLU A 119 -4.40 32.41 -9.01
C GLU A 119 -5.21 33.32 -8.09
N ASN A 120 -5.78 32.79 -7.00
CA ASN A 120 -6.58 33.58 -6.03
C ASN A 120 -5.73 34.37 -5.02
N VAL A 121 -4.42 34.09 -4.94
CA VAL A 121 -3.48 34.74 -4.01
C VAL A 121 -2.68 35.85 -4.71
N ASN A 122 -2.69 35.89 -6.04
CA ASN A 122 -2.16 36.98 -6.89
C ASN A 122 -3.24 38.02 -7.22
#